data_AF-A0AAF0Y5S3-F1
#
_entry.id   AF-A0AAF0Y5S3-F1
#
_cell.length_a   1.000
_cell.length_b   1.000
_cell.length_c   1.000
_cell.angle_alpha   90.00
_cell.angle_beta   90.00
_cell.angle_gamma   90.00
#
_symmetry.space_group_name_H-M   'P 1'
#
loop_
_entity.id
_entity.type
_entity.pdbx_description
1 polymer ?
#
loop_
_entity_poly.entity_id
_entity_poly.type
_entity_poly.pdbx_seq_one_letter_code
_entity_poly.pdbx_strand_id
1 'polypeptide(L)'
;MPHLTHLITSRQGPFHTYEFFPPRTEPGLANLLDRIGRLSAAPLNAPLAVSVTWGAGGSTADRSLDLAEAIVKMGIEVILHLTCTNMPIEKVDKALQRCRDIGIQNILALRGDAPRGDEYAVDANDNFDEFEHADDLIRYIRKQHGDYFCIGVAGYPTPHPDSESAESDLHYLKAKVDAGADFIITQLFYDIGEFERWVIGVRGAGIDIPILPGVMPIQNFASFRRLANLTKCSVPPNIFTDLERIKADDAAVKQYGVRLATTMVNRLIASGLVNGVHFCTLNLEKSVRTILEKLGWLAGGGSGGIGHNQVILDDAQAARRQLDQHSISPSDASQLAQWGLARAHEQQARQAAQAKPPPPALGEDAWDEFPNGRFTDVRSPAYGEIDGWGSGLKTTVSGLYGRSASTADDRQPAQALKDWGTPATTDDLAALFTRYLKGDPSTPTTPFCDLPLSPESSIILDHLVALNGAGKRYWTVGSQPAVDSAPSDDPLHGWGPAGGYVWQKAFVEFFVPASEVDRLQEKLVKLKDGEITFYASNKKGEYTSNVAKDSVNAVTWAAFPGQEIVQSTIIEEISFLAWKEEAFDIWNEWSLLYPRNSPARKLLDEISNEWWLVSLIHHDYKDSEGLWRFLLDN
;
A
#
# COMPACT_ATOMS: atom_id res chain seq x y z
N MET A 1 11.50 -6.34 -29.49
CA MET A 1 11.92 -7.52 -28.71
C MET A 1 11.03 -8.69 -29.13
N PRO A 2 11.38 -9.96 -28.85
CA PRO A 2 10.41 -11.04 -29.06
C PRO A 2 9.20 -10.85 -28.13
N HIS A 3 7.99 -11.22 -28.57
CA HIS A 3 6.81 -11.24 -27.70
C HIS A 3 7.03 -12.14 -26.47
N LEU A 4 6.38 -11.83 -25.35
CA LEU A 4 6.48 -12.63 -24.13
C LEU A 4 6.19 -14.12 -24.36
N THR A 5 5.22 -14.48 -25.20
CA THR A 5 4.93 -15.89 -25.50
C THR A 5 6.10 -16.63 -26.17
N HIS A 6 6.89 -15.94 -26.99
CA HIS A 6 8.12 -16.50 -27.54
C HIS A 6 9.18 -16.68 -26.45
N LEU A 7 9.30 -15.73 -25.52
CA LEU A 7 10.20 -15.84 -24.37
C LEU A 7 9.81 -17.01 -23.45
N ILE A 8 8.51 -17.22 -23.22
CA ILE A 8 7.98 -18.34 -22.44
C ILE A 8 8.31 -19.68 -23.12
N THR A 9 8.01 -19.79 -24.41
CA THR A 9 8.17 -21.07 -25.15
C THR A 9 9.63 -21.43 -25.43
N SER A 10 10.52 -20.44 -25.53
CA SER A 10 11.96 -20.66 -25.74
C SER A 10 12.72 -21.00 -24.45
N ARG A 11 12.11 -20.86 -23.27
CA ARG A 11 12.79 -21.09 -22.00
C ARG A 11 12.94 -22.58 -21.68
N GLN A 12 14.17 -22.99 -21.37
CA GLN A 12 14.45 -24.31 -20.81
C GLN A 12 14.54 -24.22 -19.29
N GLY A 13 13.53 -24.76 -18.59
CA GLY A 13 13.43 -24.72 -17.13
C GLY A 13 12.49 -23.64 -16.59
N PRO A 14 12.36 -23.53 -15.26
CA PRO A 14 11.41 -22.63 -14.64
C PRO A 14 11.76 -21.16 -14.86
N PHE A 15 10.75 -20.31 -14.96
CA PHE A 15 10.90 -18.86 -15.05
C PHE A 15 10.01 -18.12 -14.04
N HIS A 16 10.28 -16.84 -13.87
CA HIS A 16 9.40 -15.95 -13.10
C HIS A 16 9.24 -14.60 -13.79
N THR A 17 8.19 -13.90 -13.40
CA THR A 17 7.96 -12.48 -13.66
C THR A 17 7.66 -11.80 -12.34
N TYR A 18 7.87 -10.49 -12.26
CA TYR A 18 7.52 -9.68 -11.09
C TYR A 18 6.39 -8.72 -11.42
N GLU A 19 5.62 -8.32 -10.43
CA GLU A 19 4.69 -7.19 -10.53
C GLU A 19 5.05 -6.12 -9.51
N PHE A 20 5.08 -4.87 -9.99
CA PHE A 20 5.31 -3.66 -9.22
C PHE A 20 4.21 -2.63 -9.52
N PHE A 21 3.95 -1.77 -8.55
CA PHE A 21 3.06 -0.62 -8.71
C PHE A 21 3.86 0.69 -8.71
N PRO A 22 3.40 1.75 -9.42
CA PRO A 22 4.08 3.04 -9.43
C PRO A 22 4.12 3.67 -8.03
N PRO A 23 5.31 3.99 -7.48
CA PRO A 23 5.42 4.65 -6.18
C PRO A 23 4.77 6.04 -6.19
N ARG A 24 4.26 6.47 -5.04
CA ARG A 24 3.64 7.80 -4.88
C ARG A 24 4.64 8.95 -4.77
N THR A 25 5.89 8.64 -4.45
CA THR A 25 6.93 9.64 -4.14
C THR A 25 8.13 9.48 -5.06
N GLU A 26 8.81 10.58 -5.38
CA GLU A 26 10.05 10.54 -6.17
C GLU A 26 11.16 9.70 -5.50
N PRO A 27 11.41 9.82 -4.18
CA PRO A 27 12.37 8.93 -3.51
C PRO A 27 11.96 7.45 -3.57
N GLY A 28 10.66 7.15 -3.43
CA GLY A 28 10.14 5.80 -3.58
C GLY A 28 10.36 5.23 -4.98
N LEU A 29 10.21 6.05 -6.03
CA LEU A 29 10.51 5.68 -7.42
C LEU A 29 11.99 5.36 -7.61
N ALA A 30 12.89 6.22 -7.14
CA ALA A 30 14.34 5.98 -7.25
C ALA A 30 14.74 4.65 -6.58
N ASN A 31 14.25 4.42 -5.35
CA ASN A 31 14.50 3.19 -4.62
C ASN A 31 13.87 1.96 -5.26
N LEU A 32 12.71 2.10 -5.90
CA LEU A 32 12.09 1.01 -6.65
C LEU A 32 12.94 0.60 -7.85
N LEU A 33 13.46 1.57 -8.61
CA LEU A 33 14.31 1.28 -9.77
C LEU A 33 15.60 0.56 -9.36
N ASP A 34 16.24 1.00 -8.27
CA ASP A 34 17.40 0.30 -7.71
C ASP A 34 17.05 -1.13 -7.27
N ARG A 35 15.87 -1.32 -6.66
CA ARG A 35 15.35 -2.63 -6.25
C ARG A 35 15.09 -3.55 -7.43
N ILE A 36 14.43 -3.06 -8.47
CA ILE A 36 14.22 -3.81 -9.73
C ILE A 36 15.56 -4.21 -10.34
N GLY A 37 16.55 -3.31 -10.32
CA GLY A 37 17.92 -3.59 -10.77
C GLY A 37 18.55 -4.75 -10.01
N ARG A 38 18.48 -4.74 -8.67
CA ARG A 38 19.00 -5.83 -7.82
C ARG A 38 18.24 -7.16 -7.98
N LEU A 39 16.92 -7.13 -8.20
CA LEU A 39 16.11 -8.33 -8.43
C LEU A 39 16.30 -8.93 -9.83
N SER A 40 16.80 -8.13 -10.77
CA SER A 40 17.03 -8.53 -12.17
C SER A 40 18.48 -8.87 -12.48
N ALA A 41 19.38 -8.71 -11.51
CA ALA A 41 20.82 -8.96 -11.64
C ALA A 41 21.24 -10.28 -10.97
N ALA A 42 22.43 -10.77 -11.36
CA ALA A 42 23.09 -11.88 -10.68
C ALA A 42 23.29 -11.57 -9.17
N PRO A 43 23.17 -12.57 -8.28
CA PRO A 43 23.15 -14.01 -8.54
C PRO A 43 21.76 -14.58 -8.84
N LEU A 44 20.69 -13.78 -8.93
CA LEU A 44 19.36 -14.30 -9.27
C LEU A 44 19.25 -14.53 -10.77
N ASN A 45 18.44 -15.50 -11.17
CA ASN A 45 18.01 -15.58 -12.57
C ASN A 45 17.25 -14.31 -12.92
N ALA A 46 17.56 -13.71 -14.08
CA ALA A 46 16.80 -12.56 -14.55
C ALA A 46 15.31 -12.94 -14.75
N PRO A 47 14.36 -12.06 -14.37
CA PRO A 47 12.95 -12.28 -14.65
C PRO A 47 12.71 -12.28 -16.16
N LEU A 48 11.68 -12.99 -16.59
CA LEU A 48 11.30 -13.01 -18.01
C LEU A 48 10.71 -11.66 -18.44
N ALA A 49 10.01 -11.01 -17.53
CA ALA A 49 9.44 -9.68 -17.66
C ALA A 49 9.07 -9.10 -16.29
N VAL A 50 8.86 -7.80 -16.25
CA VAL A 50 8.33 -7.05 -15.12
C VAL A 50 6.98 -6.45 -15.51
N SER A 51 5.95 -6.70 -14.71
CA SER A 51 4.63 -6.10 -14.84
C SER A 51 4.54 -4.80 -14.05
N VAL A 52 3.92 -3.79 -14.65
CA VAL A 52 3.64 -2.50 -14.02
C VAL A 52 2.14 -2.31 -13.94
N THR A 53 1.62 -2.13 -12.73
CA THR A 53 0.18 -1.95 -12.50
C THR A 53 -0.34 -0.61 -13.02
N TRP A 54 -1.65 -0.54 -13.22
CA TRP A 54 -2.38 0.61 -13.75
C TRP A 54 -3.64 0.81 -12.93
N GLY A 55 -3.78 1.97 -12.31
CA GLY A 55 -4.93 2.32 -11.49
C GLY A 55 -6.23 2.42 -12.30
N ALA A 56 -7.35 2.08 -11.68
CA ALA A 56 -8.68 2.15 -12.29
C ALA A 56 -8.97 3.54 -12.90
N GLY A 57 -9.64 3.58 -14.05
CA GLY A 57 -9.89 4.82 -14.83
C GLY A 57 -8.61 5.52 -15.32
N GLY A 58 -7.44 4.88 -15.17
CA GLY A 58 -6.13 5.46 -15.44
C GLY A 58 -5.73 6.56 -14.47
N SER A 59 -6.09 6.44 -13.19
CA SER A 59 -5.65 7.37 -12.12
C SER A 59 -4.13 7.46 -12.01
N THR A 60 -3.40 6.38 -12.31
CA THR A 60 -1.93 6.33 -12.27
C THR A 60 -1.28 6.33 -13.65
N ALA A 61 -2.02 6.63 -14.73
CA ALA A 61 -1.58 6.43 -16.12
C ALA A 61 -0.16 6.95 -16.40
N ASP A 62 0.11 8.21 -16.05
CA ASP A 62 1.40 8.85 -16.30
C ASP A 62 2.52 8.20 -15.47
N ARG A 63 2.30 7.98 -14.15
CA ARG A 63 3.28 7.34 -13.27
C ARG A 63 3.59 5.90 -13.69
N SER A 64 2.58 5.14 -14.13
CA SER A 64 2.75 3.77 -14.65
C SER A 64 3.59 3.76 -15.92
N LEU A 65 3.34 4.69 -16.85
CA LEU A 65 4.12 4.82 -18.10
C LEU A 65 5.56 5.26 -17.85
N ASP A 66 5.78 6.21 -16.93
CA ASP A 66 7.13 6.68 -16.57
C ASP A 66 7.96 5.57 -15.91
N LEU A 67 7.35 4.81 -14.99
CA LEU A 67 7.99 3.62 -14.39
C LEU A 67 8.31 2.57 -15.46
N ALA A 68 7.36 2.27 -16.35
CA ALA A 68 7.58 1.32 -17.44
C ALA A 68 8.70 1.77 -18.38
N GLU A 69 8.78 3.06 -18.74
CA GLU A 69 9.86 3.60 -19.56
C GLU A 69 11.23 3.45 -18.88
N ALA A 70 11.30 3.73 -17.57
CA ALA A 70 12.53 3.55 -16.81
C ALA A 70 12.99 2.09 -16.79
N ILE A 71 12.06 1.13 -16.62
CA ILE A 71 12.36 -0.32 -16.63
C ILE A 71 12.83 -0.78 -18.03
N VAL A 72 12.19 -0.31 -19.11
CA VAL A 72 12.63 -0.61 -20.47
C VAL A 72 14.06 -0.09 -20.72
N LYS A 73 14.40 1.10 -20.21
CA LYS A 73 15.77 1.65 -20.29
C LYS A 73 16.81 0.81 -19.54
N MET A 74 16.39 0.03 -18.53
CA MET A 74 17.24 -0.95 -17.84
C MET A 74 17.45 -2.23 -18.66
N GLY A 75 16.80 -2.37 -19.82
CA GLY A 75 16.88 -3.56 -20.67
C GLY A 75 16.00 -4.72 -20.20
N ILE A 76 14.98 -4.43 -19.39
CA ILE A 76 14.05 -5.43 -18.85
C ILE A 76 12.75 -5.38 -19.65
N GLU A 77 12.22 -6.54 -20.02
CA GLU A 77 10.93 -6.65 -20.72
C GLU A 77 9.78 -6.21 -19.80
N VAL A 78 8.83 -5.43 -20.34
CA VAL A 78 7.71 -4.89 -19.54
C VAL A 78 6.37 -5.45 -20.01
N ILE A 79 5.52 -5.77 -19.04
CA ILE A 79 4.08 -6.00 -19.21
C ILE A 79 3.36 -4.80 -18.59
N LEU A 80 2.71 -3.96 -19.40
CA LEU A 80 1.96 -2.83 -18.86
C LEU A 80 0.50 -3.23 -18.66
N HIS A 81 -0.04 -3.02 -17.46
CA HIS A 81 -1.48 -3.14 -17.23
C HIS A 81 -2.22 -2.02 -17.95
N LEU A 82 -3.39 -2.33 -18.51
CA LEU A 82 -4.26 -1.33 -19.14
C LEU A 82 -5.71 -1.71 -18.88
N THR A 83 -6.41 -0.87 -18.12
CA THR A 83 -7.86 -0.99 -17.90
C THR A 83 -8.63 -0.33 -19.03
N CYS A 84 -9.90 -0.65 -19.24
CA CYS A 84 -10.72 -0.06 -20.31
C CYS A 84 -12.01 0.61 -19.86
N THR A 85 -12.52 0.33 -18.66
CA THR A 85 -13.71 1.01 -18.13
C THR A 85 -13.38 2.39 -17.58
N ASN A 86 -14.37 3.30 -17.59
CA ASN A 86 -14.29 4.65 -17.03
C ASN A 86 -13.17 5.52 -17.61
N MET A 87 -12.79 5.31 -18.87
CA MET A 87 -11.80 6.14 -19.54
C MET A 87 -12.13 6.43 -21.01
N PRO A 88 -11.86 7.66 -21.50
CA PRO A 88 -11.97 7.96 -22.92
C PRO A 88 -11.06 7.07 -23.76
N ILE A 89 -11.54 6.72 -24.96
CA ILE A 89 -10.74 5.99 -25.95
C ILE A 89 -9.45 6.72 -26.30
N GLU A 90 -9.46 8.06 -26.31
CA GLU A 90 -8.28 8.87 -26.58
C GLU A 90 -7.19 8.66 -25.53
N LYS A 91 -7.56 8.30 -24.29
CA LYS A 91 -6.61 7.97 -23.23
C LYS A 91 -6.01 6.58 -23.45
N VAL A 92 -6.80 5.62 -23.93
CA VAL A 92 -6.32 4.29 -24.36
C VAL A 92 -5.35 4.45 -25.53
N ASP A 93 -5.71 5.22 -26.55
CA ASP A 93 -4.89 5.46 -27.74
C ASP A 93 -3.55 6.13 -27.41
N LYS A 94 -3.59 7.17 -26.55
CA LYS A 94 -2.37 7.83 -26.07
C LYS A 94 -1.46 6.86 -25.31
N ALA A 95 -2.03 6.02 -24.45
CA ALA A 95 -1.26 5.03 -23.70
C ALA A 95 -0.62 3.99 -24.64
N LEU A 96 -1.39 3.43 -25.58
CA LEU A 96 -0.88 2.46 -26.56
C LEU A 96 0.17 3.05 -27.50
N GLN A 97 -0.02 4.30 -27.95
CA GLN A 97 0.97 5.00 -28.75
C GLN A 97 2.26 5.25 -27.94
N ARG A 98 2.15 5.65 -26.68
CA ARG A 98 3.30 5.82 -25.79
C ARG A 98 4.04 4.50 -25.57
N CYS A 99 3.33 3.39 -25.39
CA CYS A 99 3.92 2.06 -25.34
C CYS A 99 4.74 1.74 -26.59
N ARG A 100 4.23 2.05 -27.78
CA ARG A 100 4.97 1.88 -29.05
C ARG A 100 6.24 2.72 -29.09
N ASP A 101 6.14 3.99 -28.71
CA ASP A 101 7.27 4.92 -28.75
C ASP A 101 8.39 4.49 -27.79
N ILE A 102 8.04 3.91 -26.64
CA ILE A 102 8.99 3.37 -25.65
C ILE A 102 9.53 1.99 -26.08
N GLY A 103 8.78 1.25 -26.90
CA GLY A 103 9.11 -0.11 -27.31
C GLY A 103 8.52 -1.21 -26.42
N ILE A 104 7.51 -0.91 -25.62
CA ILE A 104 6.72 -1.89 -24.86
C ILE A 104 5.85 -2.68 -25.84
N GLN A 105 5.89 -4.00 -25.73
CA GLN A 105 5.13 -4.91 -26.59
C GLN A 105 4.16 -5.79 -25.83
N ASN A 106 4.18 -5.85 -24.49
CA ASN A 106 3.25 -6.69 -23.75
C ASN A 106 2.26 -5.83 -22.97
N ILE A 107 0.97 -6.07 -23.20
CA ILE A 107 -0.13 -5.37 -22.54
C ILE A 107 -0.96 -6.40 -21.79
N LEU A 108 -1.20 -6.19 -20.49
CA LEU A 108 -2.20 -6.94 -19.74
C LEU A 108 -3.53 -6.18 -19.85
N ALA A 109 -4.43 -6.65 -20.73
CA ALA A 109 -5.73 -6.05 -20.95
C ALA A 109 -6.69 -6.43 -19.82
N LEU A 110 -7.18 -5.42 -19.11
CA LEU A 110 -8.05 -5.56 -17.95
C LEU A 110 -9.33 -4.75 -18.18
N ARG A 111 -10.43 -5.20 -17.58
CA ARG A 111 -11.66 -4.40 -17.55
C ARG A 111 -11.41 -3.12 -16.76
N GLY A 112 -10.89 -3.28 -15.54
CA GLY A 112 -11.00 -2.29 -14.48
C GLY A 112 -12.22 -2.58 -13.60
N ASP A 113 -12.27 -1.97 -12.42
CA ASP A 113 -13.45 -2.07 -11.56
C ASP A 113 -14.64 -1.37 -12.20
N ALA A 114 -15.84 -1.92 -11.99
CA ALA A 114 -17.06 -1.40 -12.61
C ALA A 114 -17.38 0.02 -12.08
N PRO A 115 -17.90 0.93 -12.93
CA PRO A 115 -18.65 2.08 -12.43
C PRO A 115 -19.81 1.57 -11.56
N ARG A 116 -20.02 2.20 -10.41
CA ARG A 116 -20.81 1.63 -9.32
C ARG A 116 -22.35 1.79 -9.51
N GLY A 117 -22.96 1.26 -10.59
CA GLY A 117 -24.42 1.04 -10.75
C GLY A 117 -25.04 1.47 -12.11
N ASP A 118 -26.32 1.14 -12.35
CA ASP A 118 -27.02 1.39 -13.63
C ASP A 118 -27.28 2.89 -13.93
N GLU A 119 -27.33 3.74 -12.89
CA GLU A 119 -27.46 5.20 -13.01
C GLU A 119 -26.11 5.92 -13.21
N TYR A 120 -25.01 5.16 -13.23
CA TYR A 120 -23.64 5.62 -13.50
C TYR A 120 -23.16 5.20 -14.89
N ALA A 121 -24.00 4.49 -15.65
CA ALA A 121 -23.89 4.43 -17.10
C ALA A 121 -23.95 5.87 -17.60
N VAL A 122 -22.93 6.29 -18.33
CA VAL A 122 -22.86 7.62 -18.91
C VAL A 122 -24.00 7.71 -19.94
N ASP A 123 -24.66 8.86 -20.06
CA ASP A 123 -25.61 9.05 -21.16
C ASP A 123 -24.88 8.73 -22.48
N ALA A 124 -25.48 7.87 -23.32
CA ALA A 124 -24.96 7.38 -24.60
C ALA A 124 -24.66 8.47 -25.66
N ASN A 125 -24.67 9.74 -25.27
CA ASN A 125 -24.46 10.92 -26.12
C ASN A 125 -23.05 11.51 -26.04
N ASP A 126 -22.24 11.14 -25.05
CA ASP A 126 -20.79 11.37 -25.09
C ASP A 126 -20.11 10.02 -25.42
N ASN A 127 -19.27 9.94 -26.46
CA ASN A 127 -18.65 8.72 -27.03
C ASN A 127 -17.67 7.96 -26.07
N PHE A 128 -17.98 7.82 -24.78
CA PHE A 128 -17.13 7.17 -23.78
C PHE A 128 -17.38 5.65 -23.62
N ASP A 129 -18.52 5.12 -24.06
CA ASP A 129 -18.95 3.73 -23.79
C ASP A 129 -18.67 2.75 -24.95
N GLU A 130 -17.40 2.59 -25.35
CA GLU A 130 -17.02 1.52 -26.30
C GLU A 130 -16.51 0.22 -25.64
N PHE A 131 -16.12 0.26 -24.36
CA PHE A 131 -15.54 -0.90 -23.65
C PHE A 131 -16.37 -1.30 -22.43
N GLU A 132 -17.09 -2.42 -22.54
CA GLU A 132 -17.85 -2.98 -21.41
C GLU A 132 -17.03 -4.07 -20.70
N HIS A 133 -16.25 -4.82 -21.46
CA HIS A 133 -15.46 -5.93 -20.97
C HIS A 133 -14.02 -5.88 -21.48
N ALA A 134 -13.13 -6.62 -20.81
CA ALA A 134 -11.73 -6.69 -21.22
C ALA A 134 -11.55 -7.21 -22.66
N ASP A 135 -12.45 -8.07 -23.15
CA ASP A 135 -12.42 -8.55 -24.54
C ASP A 135 -12.69 -7.46 -25.58
N ASP A 136 -13.42 -6.39 -25.23
CA ASP A 136 -13.58 -5.25 -26.13
C ASP A 136 -12.26 -4.52 -26.35
N LEU A 137 -11.50 -4.31 -25.26
CA LEU A 137 -10.16 -3.74 -25.34
C LEU A 137 -9.22 -4.62 -26.18
N ILE A 138 -9.29 -5.95 -26.03
CA ILE A 138 -8.47 -6.88 -26.82
C ILE A 138 -8.81 -6.74 -28.30
N ARG A 139 -10.10 -6.81 -28.67
CA ARG A 139 -10.54 -6.65 -30.07
C ARG A 139 -10.10 -5.30 -30.63
N TYR A 140 -10.20 -4.25 -29.83
CA TYR A 140 -9.78 -2.91 -30.20
C TYR A 140 -8.28 -2.82 -30.47
N ILE A 141 -7.44 -3.29 -29.54
CA ILE A 141 -5.98 -3.32 -29.72
C ILE A 141 -5.63 -4.14 -30.96
N ARG A 142 -6.24 -5.31 -31.16
CA ARG A 142 -6.03 -6.14 -32.35
C ARG A 142 -6.42 -5.42 -33.63
N LYS A 143 -7.55 -4.70 -33.64
CA LYS A 143 -8.02 -3.94 -34.81
C LYS A 143 -7.08 -2.78 -35.16
N GLN A 144 -6.61 -2.01 -34.17
CA GLN A 144 -5.79 -0.81 -34.39
C GLN A 144 -4.31 -1.12 -34.58
N HIS A 145 -3.80 -2.16 -33.92
CA HIS A 145 -2.38 -2.42 -33.79
C HIS A 145 -1.95 -3.80 -34.32
N GLY A 146 -2.88 -4.63 -34.77
CA GLY A 146 -2.60 -5.98 -35.28
C GLY A 146 -1.88 -6.84 -34.25
N ASP A 147 -0.83 -7.51 -34.71
CA ASP A 147 0.02 -8.37 -33.89
C ASP A 147 1.23 -7.62 -33.31
N TYR A 148 1.21 -6.29 -33.23
CA TYR A 148 2.33 -5.56 -32.62
C TYR A 148 2.47 -5.85 -31.12
N PHE A 149 1.32 -5.98 -30.43
CA PHE A 149 1.26 -6.23 -29.00
C PHE A 149 1.02 -7.71 -28.70
N CYS A 150 1.76 -8.27 -27.74
CA CYS A 150 1.43 -9.50 -27.05
C CYS A 150 0.43 -9.18 -25.93
N ILE A 151 -0.78 -9.71 -25.98
CA ILE A 151 -1.87 -9.33 -25.08
C ILE A 151 -2.09 -10.41 -24.02
N GLY A 152 -1.89 -10.06 -22.75
CA GLY A 152 -2.28 -10.89 -21.62
C GLY A 152 -3.69 -10.58 -21.14
N VAL A 153 -4.30 -11.53 -20.43
CA VAL A 153 -5.57 -11.32 -19.72
C VAL A 153 -5.55 -11.89 -18.31
N ALA A 154 -6.38 -11.35 -17.42
CA ALA A 154 -6.58 -11.91 -16.09
C ALA A 154 -7.42 -13.20 -16.14
N GLY A 155 -7.06 -14.20 -15.34
CA GLY A 155 -7.84 -15.42 -15.08
C GLY A 155 -8.04 -15.66 -13.58
N TYR A 156 -9.13 -16.31 -13.18
CA TYR A 156 -9.52 -16.40 -11.76
C TYR A 156 -9.67 -17.86 -11.33
N PRO A 157 -8.68 -18.44 -10.60
CA PRO A 157 -8.76 -19.83 -10.13
C PRO A 157 -9.96 -20.10 -9.22
N THR A 158 -10.33 -19.12 -8.40
CA THR A 158 -11.62 -19.01 -7.72
C THR A 158 -12.50 -18.06 -8.54
N PRO A 159 -13.77 -18.38 -8.86
CA PRO A 159 -14.60 -17.58 -9.76
C PRO A 159 -14.62 -16.09 -9.39
N HIS A 160 -14.63 -15.22 -10.40
CA HIS A 160 -14.71 -13.78 -10.19
C HIS A 160 -15.96 -13.42 -9.35
N PRO A 161 -15.89 -12.44 -8.42
CA PRO A 161 -17.04 -12.07 -7.59
C PRO A 161 -18.29 -11.65 -8.37
N ASP A 162 -18.11 -11.06 -9.56
CA ASP A 162 -19.19 -10.67 -10.46
C ASP A 162 -19.73 -11.83 -11.32
N SER A 163 -19.12 -13.01 -11.29
CA SER A 163 -19.55 -14.16 -12.10
C SER A 163 -20.63 -14.97 -11.41
N GLU A 164 -21.66 -15.34 -12.17
CA GLU A 164 -22.79 -16.14 -11.68
C GLU A 164 -22.38 -17.58 -11.29
N SER A 165 -21.37 -18.12 -11.96
CA SER A 165 -20.83 -19.46 -11.69
C SER A 165 -19.41 -19.62 -12.23
N ALA A 166 -18.74 -20.71 -11.86
CA ALA A 166 -17.41 -21.06 -12.38
C ALA A 166 -17.44 -21.33 -13.90
N GLU A 167 -18.53 -21.91 -14.41
CA GLU A 167 -18.73 -22.15 -15.83
C GLU A 167 -18.89 -20.84 -16.61
N SER A 168 -19.60 -19.87 -16.03
CA SER A 168 -19.74 -18.53 -16.59
C SER A 168 -18.40 -17.79 -16.64
N ASP A 169 -17.61 -17.82 -15.55
CA ASP A 169 -16.27 -17.24 -15.51
C ASP A 169 -15.34 -17.84 -16.59
N LEU A 170 -15.36 -19.17 -16.74
CA LEU A 170 -14.59 -19.87 -17.77
C LEU A 170 -15.07 -19.50 -19.20
N HIS A 171 -16.37 -19.28 -19.40
CA HIS A 171 -16.91 -18.83 -20.67
C HIS A 171 -16.35 -17.44 -21.06
N TYR A 172 -16.34 -16.48 -20.13
CA TYR A 172 -15.77 -15.16 -20.38
C TYR A 172 -14.25 -15.19 -20.54
N LEU A 173 -13.55 -16.06 -19.80
CA LEU A 173 -12.14 -16.30 -20.06
C LEU A 173 -11.92 -16.78 -21.50
N LYS A 174 -12.72 -17.74 -21.96
CA LYS A 174 -12.66 -18.21 -23.35
C LYS A 174 -12.96 -17.09 -24.35
N ALA A 175 -13.95 -16.25 -24.08
CA ALA A 175 -14.27 -15.10 -24.94
C ALA A 175 -13.09 -14.12 -25.09
N LYS A 176 -12.38 -13.83 -23.99
CA LYS A 176 -11.14 -13.02 -24.00
C LYS A 176 -10.02 -13.67 -24.82
N VAL A 177 -9.86 -14.99 -24.71
CA VAL A 177 -8.88 -15.74 -25.50
C VAL A 177 -9.24 -15.72 -26.98
N ASP A 178 -10.50 -16.02 -27.32
CA ASP A 178 -11.00 -16.03 -28.68
C ASP A 178 -10.97 -14.62 -29.33
N ALA A 179 -11.03 -13.55 -28.52
CA ALA A 179 -10.81 -12.17 -28.97
C ALA A 179 -9.35 -11.85 -29.37
N GLY A 180 -8.41 -12.72 -29.00
CA GLY A 180 -7.00 -12.64 -29.40
C GLY A 180 -6.01 -12.46 -28.25
N ALA A 181 -6.30 -12.95 -27.03
CA ALA A 181 -5.31 -12.98 -25.96
C ALA A 181 -4.24 -14.05 -26.19
N ASP A 182 -2.99 -13.75 -25.82
CA ASP A 182 -1.80 -14.58 -26.03
C ASP A 182 -1.34 -15.31 -24.78
N PHE A 183 -1.66 -14.83 -23.58
CA PHE A 183 -1.33 -15.48 -22.30
C PHE A 183 -2.31 -15.07 -21.19
N ILE A 184 -2.29 -15.83 -20.08
CA ILE A 184 -3.14 -15.59 -18.90
C ILE A 184 -2.23 -15.35 -17.70
N ILE A 185 -2.50 -14.29 -16.94
CA ILE A 185 -1.97 -14.13 -15.57
C ILE A 185 -3.13 -14.40 -14.61
N THR A 186 -2.94 -15.28 -13.64
CA THR A 186 -4.02 -15.57 -12.69
C THR A 186 -4.06 -14.55 -11.56
N GLN A 187 -5.26 -14.30 -11.03
CA GLN A 187 -5.45 -13.75 -9.70
C GLN A 187 -4.75 -14.65 -8.66
N LEU A 188 -4.41 -14.03 -7.53
CA LEU A 188 -3.80 -14.66 -6.37
C LEU A 188 -4.64 -15.83 -5.83
N PHE A 189 -3.97 -16.90 -5.43
CA PHE A 189 -4.59 -18.08 -4.81
C PHE A 189 -3.69 -18.68 -3.74
N TYR A 190 -4.28 -19.36 -2.76
CA TYR A 190 -3.54 -20.08 -1.70
C TYR A 190 -3.88 -21.58 -1.64
N ASP A 191 -4.96 -22.02 -2.30
CA ASP A 191 -5.27 -23.43 -2.53
C ASP A 191 -4.75 -23.89 -3.90
N ILE A 192 -3.64 -24.64 -3.90
CA ILE A 192 -3.00 -25.15 -5.11
C ILE A 192 -3.86 -26.23 -5.77
N GLY A 193 -4.63 -27.00 -5.01
CA GLY A 193 -5.52 -28.02 -5.56
C GLY A 193 -6.68 -27.40 -6.33
N GLU A 194 -7.18 -26.25 -5.88
CA GLU A 194 -8.16 -25.45 -6.63
C GLU A 194 -7.59 -24.94 -7.94
N PHE A 195 -6.37 -24.39 -7.92
CA PHE A 195 -5.65 -23.98 -9.12
C PHE A 195 -5.44 -25.14 -10.11
N GLU A 196 -4.97 -26.31 -9.64
CA GLU A 196 -4.76 -27.51 -10.47
C GLU A 196 -6.06 -27.92 -11.19
N ARG A 197 -7.20 -27.93 -10.47
CA ARG A 197 -8.53 -28.21 -11.07
C ARG A 197 -8.95 -27.15 -12.08
N TRP A 198 -8.72 -25.87 -11.77
CA TRP A 198 -9.03 -24.78 -12.67
C TRP A 198 -8.24 -24.88 -13.98
N VAL A 199 -6.93 -25.16 -13.92
CA VAL A 199 -6.12 -25.36 -15.13
C VAL A 199 -6.66 -26.52 -15.98
N ILE A 200 -7.06 -27.63 -15.37
CA ILE A 200 -7.66 -28.77 -16.09
C ILE A 200 -8.96 -28.32 -16.80
N GLY A 201 -9.81 -27.53 -16.13
CA GLY A 201 -11.02 -26.95 -16.72
C GLY A 201 -10.72 -26.03 -17.90
N VAL A 202 -9.73 -25.13 -17.76
CA VAL A 202 -9.27 -24.22 -18.81
C VAL A 202 -8.78 -24.99 -20.03
N ARG A 203 -7.94 -26.01 -19.85
CA ARG A 203 -7.49 -26.88 -20.95
C ARG A 203 -8.64 -27.67 -21.56
N GLY A 204 -9.57 -28.17 -20.75
CA GLY A 204 -10.78 -28.87 -21.21
C GLY A 204 -11.70 -28.01 -22.08
N ALA A 205 -11.69 -26.69 -21.89
CA ALA A 205 -12.41 -25.72 -22.72
C ALA A 205 -11.67 -25.34 -24.03
N GLY A 206 -10.52 -25.95 -24.31
CA GLY A 206 -9.72 -25.71 -25.51
C GLY A 206 -8.90 -24.42 -25.47
N ILE A 207 -8.58 -23.91 -24.27
CA ILE A 207 -7.68 -22.76 -24.10
C ILE A 207 -6.28 -23.31 -23.87
N ASP A 208 -5.38 -23.15 -24.85
CA ASP A 208 -4.01 -23.70 -24.81
C ASP A 208 -2.90 -22.65 -24.60
N ILE A 209 -3.26 -21.38 -24.48
CA ILE A 209 -2.29 -20.30 -24.25
C ILE A 209 -1.60 -20.45 -22.87
N PRO A 210 -0.37 -19.92 -22.70
CA PRO A 210 0.37 -20.00 -21.44
C PRO A 210 -0.41 -19.40 -20.26
N ILE A 211 -0.29 -20.04 -19.10
CA ILE A 211 -0.86 -19.58 -17.82
C ILE A 211 0.29 -19.28 -16.86
N LEU A 212 0.31 -18.07 -16.31
CA LEU A 212 1.26 -17.61 -15.30
C LEU A 212 0.50 -17.49 -13.96
N PRO A 213 0.71 -18.40 -13.00
CA PRO A 213 0.06 -18.35 -11.70
C PRO A 213 0.58 -17.17 -10.86
N GLY A 214 -0.34 -16.34 -10.37
CA GLY A 214 -0.07 -15.26 -9.44
C GLY A 214 0.24 -15.77 -8.03
N VAL A 215 1.41 -15.46 -7.50
CA VAL A 215 1.88 -15.84 -6.15
C VAL A 215 2.29 -14.59 -5.39
N MET A 216 1.63 -14.32 -4.27
CA MET A 216 2.02 -13.24 -3.36
C MET A 216 2.49 -13.80 -2.01
N PRO A 217 3.73 -13.51 -1.59
CA PRO A 217 4.19 -13.88 -0.26
C PRO A 217 3.49 -13.01 0.80
N ILE A 218 3.01 -13.65 1.87
CA ILE A 218 2.37 -12.98 3.01
C ILE A 218 3.42 -12.15 3.78
N GLN A 219 3.18 -10.85 3.93
CA GLN A 219 4.11 -9.91 4.57
C GLN A 219 3.71 -9.54 6.00
N ASN A 220 2.42 -9.34 6.26
CA ASN A 220 1.88 -9.04 7.59
C ASN A 220 0.45 -9.56 7.69
N PHE A 221 -0.03 -9.80 8.91
CA PHE A 221 -1.32 -10.45 9.13
C PHE A 221 -2.51 -9.58 8.72
N ALA A 222 -2.48 -8.29 9.07
CA ALA A 222 -3.59 -7.38 8.85
C ALA A 222 -3.86 -7.15 7.34
N SER A 223 -2.81 -6.88 6.57
CA SER A 223 -2.87 -6.66 5.12
C SER A 223 -3.26 -7.94 4.39
N PHE A 224 -2.75 -9.10 4.82
CA PHE A 224 -3.15 -10.37 4.25
C PHE A 224 -4.63 -10.68 4.46
N ARG A 225 -5.15 -10.46 5.68
CA ARG A 225 -6.57 -10.64 5.99
C ARG A 225 -7.44 -9.70 5.14
N ARG A 226 -7.02 -8.44 5.00
CA ARG A 226 -7.71 -7.42 4.18
C ARG A 226 -7.75 -7.83 2.71
N LEU A 227 -6.61 -8.22 2.16
CA LEU A 227 -6.50 -8.72 0.79
C LEU A 227 -7.40 -9.92 0.55
N ALA A 228 -7.34 -10.95 1.40
CA ALA A 228 -8.16 -12.16 1.23
C ALA A 228 -9.66 -11.82 1.21
N ASN A 229 -10.09 -10.84 2.01
CA ASN A 229 -11.47 -10.36 2.03
C ASN A 229 -11.84 -9.57 0.77
N LEU A 230 -10.91 -8.77 0.23
CA LEU A 230 -11.10 -7.95 -0.97
C LEU A 230 -11.19 -8.81 -2.23
N THR A 231 -10.24 -9.73 -2.41
CA THR A 231 -10.15 -10.57 -3.62
C THR A 231 -11.09 -11.77 -3.58
N LYS A 232 -11.73 -12.05 -2.43
CA LYS A 232 -12.53 -13.26 -2.19
C LYS A 232 -11.77 -14.56 -2.46
N CYS A 233 -10.45 -14.49 -2.40
CA CYS A 233 -9.59 -15.64 -2.60
C CYS A 233 -9.85 -16.69 -1.52
N SER A 234 -10.03 -17.95 -1.95
CA SER A 234 -10.12 -19.10 -1.05
C SER A 234 -8.78 -19.34 -0.36
N VAL A 235 -8.75 -19.16 0.97
CA VAL A 235 -7.57 -19.40 1.80
C VAL A 235 -7.78 -20.66 2.65
N PRO A 236 -6.93 -21.69 2.52
CA PRO A 236 -6.96 -22.87 3.38
C PRO A 236 -7.00 -22.52 4.88
N PRO A 237 -7.95 -23.08 5.68
CA PRO A 237 -8.16 -22.67 7.08
C PRO A 237 -6.93 -22.81 7.99
N ASN A 238 -6.02 -23.73 7.66
CA ASN A 238 -4.77 -23.92 8.39
C ASN A 238 -3.86 -22.68 8.30
N ILE A 239 -3.89 -21.93 7.19
CA ILE A 239 -3.09 -20.72 7.03
C ILE A 239 -3.50 -19.66 8.05
N PHE A 240 -4.80 -19.37 8.17
CA PHE A 240 -5.28 -18.43 9.20
C PHE A 240 -5.03 -18.96 10.61
N THR A 241 -5.22 -20.26 10.84
CA THR A 241 -4.95 -20.88 12.16
C THR A 241 -3.49 -20.70 12.59
N ASP A 242 -2.54 -20.84 11.66
CA ASP A 242 -1.12 -20.68 11.94
C ASP A 242 -0.76 -19.20 12.15
N LEU A 243 -1.26 -18.31 11.29
CA LEU A 243 -0.98 -16.88 11.33
C LEU A 243 -1.55 -16.21 12.59
N GLU A 244 -2.73 -16.61 13.05
CA GLU A 244 -3.38 -16.02 14.23
C GLU A 244 -2.50 -16.13 15.49
N ARG A 245 -1.66 -17.17 15.58
CA ARG A 245 -0.72 -17.39 16.70
C ARG A 245 0.47 -16.44 16.68
N ILE A 246 0.81 -15.90 15.52
CA ILE A 246 2.00 -15.05 15.29
C ILE A 246 1.62 -13.65 14.80
N LYS A 247 0.34 -13.28 14.86
CA LYS A 247 -0.20 -12.05 14.25
C LYS A 247 0.41 -10.74 14.75
N ALA A 248 1.06 -10.74 15.92
CA ALA A 248 1.71 -9.58 16.51
C ALA A 248 3.24 -9.53 16.23
N ASP A 249 3.79 -10.55 15.57
CA ASP A 249 5.21 -10.65 15.20
C ASP A 249 5.34 -10.68 13.67
N ASP A 250 5.52 -9.50 13.08
CA ASP A 250 5.63 -9.35 11.62
C ASP A 250 6.83 -10.12 11.05
N ALA A 251 7.93 -10.25 11.79
CA ALA A 251 9.07 -11.04 11.34
C ALA A 251 8.71 -12.53 11.24
N ALA A 252 7.99 -13.07 12.23
CA ALA A 252 7.49 -14.44 12.18
C ALA A 252 6.46 -14.63 11.05
N VAL A 253 5.56 -13.66 10.81
CA VAL A 253 4.59 -13.69 9.71
C VAL A 253 5.29 -13.70 8.35
N LYS A 254 6.28 -12.83 8.12
CA LYS A 254 7.09 -12.81 6.88
C LYS A 254 7.78 -14.16 6.65
N GLN A 255 8.40 -14.72 7.68
CA GLN A 255 9.03 -16.04 7.59
C GLN A 255 8.03 -17.15 7.23
N TYR A 256 6.82 -17.10 7.79
CA TYR A 256 5.74 -18.01 7.40
C TYR A 256 5.35 -17.83 5.92
N GLY A 257 5.13 -16.59 5.49
CA GLY A 257 4.79 -16.26 4.11
C GLY A 257 5.82 -16.73 3.08
N VAL A 258 7.11 -16.56 3.37
CA VAL A 258 8.22 -17.07 2.53
C VAL A 258 8.17 -18.60 2.43
N ARG A 259 7.99 -19.31 3.56
CA ARG A 259 7.91 -20.79 3.55
C ARG A 259 6.69 -21.29 2.76
N LEU A 260 5.54 -20.65 2.95
CA LEU A 260 4.30 -20.99 2.26
C LEU A 260 4.47 -20.79 0.75
N ALA A 261 4.92 -19.61 0.31
CA ALA A 261 5.12 -19.31 -1.11
C ALA A 261 6.16 -20.23 -1.76
N THR A 262 7.27 -20.53 -1.07
CA THR A 262 8.27 -21.50 -1.56
C THR A 262 7.64 -22.89 -1.78
N THR A 263 6.79 -23.35 -0.85
CA THR A 263 6.09 -24.63 -0.95
C THR A 263 5.09 -24.62 -2.11
N MET A 264 4.37 -23.51 -2.29
CA MET A 264 3.44 -23.34 -3.40
C MET A 264 4.15 -23.41 -4.75
N VAL A 265 5.22 -22.62 -4.94
CA VAL A 265 5.97 -22.58 -6.20
C VAL A 265 6.57 -23.94 -6.53
N ASN A 266 7.16 -24.64 -5.55
CA ASN A 266 7.68 -25.99 -5.76
C ASN A 266 6.60 -26.96 -6.25
N ARG A 267 5.39 -26.93 -5.65
CA ARG A 267 4.29 -27.79 -6.08
C ARG A 267 3.75 -27.41 -7.46
N LEU A 268 3.62 -26.11 -7.74
CA LEU A 268 3.17 -25.60 -9.05
C LEU A 268 4.09 -26.08 -10.17
N ILE A 269 5.41 -25.94 -10.00
CA ILE A 269 6.39 -26.41 -10.99
C ILE A 269 6.44 -27.94 -11.06
N ALA A 270 6.38 -28.64 -9.92
CA ALA A 270 6.38 -30.10 -9.88
C ALA A 270 5.12 -30.73 -10.51
N SER A 271 3.99 -30.00 -10.55
CA SER A 271 2.76 -30.47 -11.20
C SER A 271 2.91 -30.66 -12.71
N GLY A 272 3.86 -29.97 -13.34
CA GLY A 272 4.04 -29.94 -14.79
C GLY A 272 2.96 -29.18 -15.57
N LEU A 273 1.94 -28.62 -14.89
CA LEU A 273 0.88 -27.83 -15.52
C LEU A 273 1.33 -26.45 -15.97
N VAL A 274 2.37 -25.91 -15.32
CA VAL A 274 2.97 -24.60 -15.57
C VAL A 274 4.48 -24.69 -15.42
N ASN A 275 5.21 -23.83 -16.14
CA ASN A 275 6.68 -23.80 -16.13
C ASN A 275 7.23 -22.45 -15.59
N GLY A 276 6.38 -21.64 -14.98
CA GLY A 276 6.82 -20.39 -14.37
C GLY A 276 5.75 -19.81 -13.46
N VAL A 277 6.09 -18.74 -12.76
CA VAL A 277 5.20 -18.05 -11.81
C VAL A 277 5.26 -16.54 -11.97
N HIS A 278 4.22 -15.85 -11.54
CA HIS A 278 4.14 -14.40 -11.50
C HIS A 278 4.12 -13.92 -10.05
N PHE A 279 5.16 -13.25 -9.60
CA PHE A 279 5.27 -12.78 -8.21
C PHE A 279 4.69 -11.39 -8.05
N CYS A 280 3.61 -11.26 -7.29
CA CYS A 280 3.14 -9.97 -6.81
C CYS A 280 4.03 -9.54 -5.64
N THR A 281 4.92 -8.58 -5.89
CA THR A 281 6.00 -8.23 -4.95
C THR A 281 5.57 -7.28 -3.84
N LEU A 282 4.47 -6.56 -4.05
CA LEU A 282 4.07 -5.40 -3.25
C LEU A 282 5.17 -4.34 -3.14
N ASN A 283 5.94 -4.19 -4.22
CA ASN A 283 7.16 -3.41 -4.30
C ASN A 283 8.31 -3.88 -3.40
N LEU A 284 8.23 -5.02 -2.70
CA LEU A 284 9.25 -5.51 -1.78
C LEU A 284 10.26 -6.50 -2.40
N GLU A 285 11.43 -6.61 -1.79
CA GLU A 285 12.60 -7.36 -2.28
C GLU A 285 12.87 -8.65 -1.49
N LYS A 286 13.02 -8.58 -0.16
CA LYS A 286 13.57 -9.65 0.69
C LYS A 286 12.77 -10.93 0.60
N SER A 287 11.44 -10.85 0.69
CA SER A 287 10.57 -12.03 0.66
C SER A 287 10.71 -12.78 -0.65
N VAL A 288 10.67 -12.08 -1.78
CA VAL A 288 10.76 -12.68 -3.13
C VAL A 288 12.18 -13.19 -3.40
N ARG A 289 13.23 -12.42 -3.07
CA ARG A 289 14.62 -12.89 -3.14
C ARG A 289 14.81 -14.18 -2.35
N THR A 290 14.36 -14.22 -1.10
CA THR A 290 14.51 -15.39 -0.23
C THR A 290 13.79 -16.62 -0.79
N ILE A 291 12.63 -16.43 -1.43
CA ILE A 291 11.91 -17.51 -2.13
C ILE A 291 12.76 -18.03 -3.30
N LEU A 292 13.28 -17.15 -4.15
CA LEU A 292 14.10 -17.55 -5.31
C LEU A 292 15.38 -18.28 -4.90
N GLU A 293 16.05 -17.82 -3.83
CA GLU A 293 17.22 -18.47 -3.25
C GLU A 293 16.87 -19.87 -2.73
N LYS A 294 15.76 -20.02 -2.00
CA LYS A 294 15.29 -21.33 -1.50
C LYS A 294 14.88 -22.28 -2.62
N LEU A 295 14.37 -21.75 -3.74
CA LEU A 295 14.07 -22.51 -4.95
C LEU A 295 15.33 -22.86 -5.75
N GLY A 296 16.47 -22.25 -5.44
CA GLY A 296 17.73 -22.43 -6.18
C GLY A 296 17.70 -21.78 -7.57
N TRP A 297 16.87 -20.76 -7.80
CA TRP A 297 16.72 -20.09 -9.09
C TRP A 297 17.80 -19.02 -9.27
N LEU A 298 19.05 -19.45 -9.20
CA LEU A 298 20.25 -18.62 -9.29
C LEU A 298 20.83 -18.63 -10.71
N ALA A 299 21.38 -17.50 -11.13
CA ALA A 299 22.08 -17.34 -12.41
C ALA A 299 23.41 -18.13 -12.40
N GLY A 300 23.58 -19.00 -13.39
CA GLY A 300 24.82 -19.76 -13.60
C GLY A 300 24.81 -21.16 -12.98
N GLY A 301 24.05 -22.08 -13.58
CA GLY A 301 24.10 -23.51 -13.24
C GLY A 301 25.41 -24.17 -13.65
N GLY A 302 26.39 -24.17 -12.74
CA GLY A 302 27.52 -25.08 -12.73
C GLY A 302 27.59 -25.75 -11.38
N SER A 303 27.52 -27.08 -11.35
CA SER A 303 27.78 -27.89 -10.17
C SER A 303 29.17 -27.59 -9.61
N GLY A 304 29.24 -26.73 -8.60
CA GLY A 304 30.50 -26.38 -7.94
C GLY A 304 30.18 -25.79 -6.58
N GLY A 305 30.27 -26.64 -5.55
CA GLY A 305 30.39 -26.29 -4.12
C GLY A 305 29.45 -25.21 -3.59
N ILE A 306 28.58 -25.60 -2.66
CA ILE A 306 27.97 -24.65 -1.72
C ILE A 306 29.11 -23.80 -1.12
N GLY A 307 29.22 -22.56 -1.59
CA GLY A 307 30.03 -21.55 -0.93
C GLY A 307 29.35 -21.24 0.38
N HIS A 308 29.70 -21.99 1.42
CA HIS A 308 29.38 -21.61 2.78
C HIS A 308 29.84 -20.17 2.99
N ASN A 309 28.93 -19.30 3.44
CA ASN A 309 29.31 -18.08 4.12
C ASN A 309 30.36 -18.48 5.17
N GLN A 310 31.62 -18.06 4.95
CA GLN A 310 32.63 -18.22 5.97
C GLN A 310 32.24 -17.30 7.13
N VAL A 311 31.65 -17.92 8.15
CA VAL A 311 31.61 -17.39 9.49
C VAL A 311 33.05 -17.03 9.86
N ILE A 312 33.29 -15.75 10.15
CA ILE A 312 34.50 -15.30 10.83
C ILE A 312 34.51 -16.03 12.18
N LEU A 313 35.36 -17.06 12.28
CA LEU A 313 35.59 -17.78 13.53
C LEU A 313 36.37 -16.89 14.50
N ASP A 314 35.98 -17.00 15.77
CA ASP A 314 36.49 -16.32 16.96
C ASP A 314 38.03 -16.19 17.02
N ASP A 315 38.50 -14.94 17.17
CA ASP A 315 39.83 -14.64 17.71
C ASP A 315 39.69 -14.02 19.12
N ALA A 316 39.25 -14.85 20.07
CA ALA A 316 38.99 -14.50 21.48
C ALA A 316 40.24 -14.04 22.27
N GLN A 317 41.42 -13.97 21.64
CA GLN A 317 42.66 -13.49 22.26
C GLN A 317 43.02 -12.04 21.90
N ALA A 318 42.44 -11.46 20.84
CA ALA A 318 42.65 -10.06 20.49
C ALA A 318 41.80 -9.10 21.36
N ALA A 319 40.55 -9.49 21.66
CA ALA A 319 39.62 -8.68 22.46
C ALA A 319 40.08 -8.46 23.92
N ARG A 320 40.85 -9.40 24.50
CA ARG A 320 41.36 -9.28 25.88
C ARG A 320 42.50 -8.27 26.05
N ARG A 321 43.21 -7.90 24.97
CA ARG A 321 44.33 -6.92 25.07
C ARG A 321 43.87 -5.46 24.94
N GLN A 322 42.68 -5.20 24.41
CA GLN A 322 42.12 -3.84 24.30
C GLN A 322 41.29 -3.41 25.51
N LEU A 323 40.82 -4.36 26.34
CA LEU A 323 39.97 -4.06 27.50
C LEU A 323 40.72 -3.50 28.72
N ASP A 324 42.05 -3.59 28.78
CA ASP A 324 42.84 -3.06 29.91
C ASP A 324 43.31 -1.60 29.70
N GLN A 325 43.12 -1.00 28.51
CA GLN A 325 43.57 0.38 28.22
C GLN A 325 42.47 1.44 28.26
N HIS A 326 41.21 1.07 28.51
CA HIS A 326 40.08 2.00 28.54
C HIS A 326 39.13 1.80 29.73
N SER A 327 39.60 1.27 30.86
CA SER A 327 38.83 1.34 32.10
C SER A 327 39.09 2.67 32.80
N ILE A 328 38.11 3.56 32.77
CA ILE A 328 38.08 4.76 33.61
C ILE A 328 37.24 4.41 34.84
N SER A 329 37.71 4.72 36.04
CA SER A 329 36.97 4.36 37.25
C SER A 329 35.68 5.18 37.36
N PRO A 330 34.63 4.68 38.04
CA PRO A 330 33.39 5.44 38.27
C PRO A 330 33.63 6.82 38.93
N SER A 331 34.69 6.95 39.73
CA SER A 331 35.15 8.21 40.33
C SER A 331 35.67 9.22 39.30
N ASP A 332 36.40 8.76 38.28
CA ASP A 332 36.98 9.61 37.24
C ASP A 332 35.91 10.05 36.22
N ALA A 333 34.94 9.17 35.94
CA ALA A 333 33.77 9.50 35.11
C ALA A 333 32.90 10.59 35.75
N SER A 334 32.81 10.62 37.08
CA SER A 334 32.04 11.62 37.83
C SER A 334 32.72 13.00 37.85
N GLN A 335 34.07 13.07 37.91
CA GLN A 335 34.81 14.34 37.82
C GLN A 335 34.79 14.95 36.41
N LEU A 336 34.86 14.12 35.36
CA LEU A 336 34.76 14.57 33.97
C LEU A 336 33.38 15.18 33.65
N ALA A 337 32.31 14.66 34.24
CA ALA A 337 30.95 15.18 34.09
C ALA A 337 30.78 16.60 34.69
N GLN A 338 31.48 16.93 35.79
CA GLN A 338 31.38 18.25 36.42
C GLN A 338 32.14 19.35 35.68
N TRP A 339 33.28 19.04 35.03
CA TRP A 339 34.02 20.03 34.23
C TRP A 339 33.48 20.24 32.82
N GLY A 340 32.77 19.25 32.25
CA GLY A 340 32.12 19.37 30.93
C GLY A 340 30.93 20.33 30.90
N LEU A 341 30.19 20.45 32.01
CA LEU A 341 28.99 21.30 32.10
C LEU A 341 29.29 22.81 32.09
N ALA A 342 30.47 23.25 32.56
CA ALA A 342 30.80 24.68 32.66
C ALA A 342 31.30 25.30 31.34
N ARG A 343 31.85 24.52 30.41
CA ARG A 343 32.37 25.00 29.11
C ARG A 343 31.42 24.77 27.93
N ALA A 344 30.51 23.81 28.02
CA ALA A 344 29.54 23.51 26.95
C ALA A 344 28.55 24.66 26.71
N HIS A 345 28.19 25.42 27.75
CA HIS A 345 27.20 26.49 27.67
C HIS A 345 27.66 27.70 26.82
N GLU A 346 28.97 27.95 26.70
CA GLU A 346 29.51 29.08 25.92
C GLU A 346 29.82 28.73 24.45
N GLN A 347 30.11 27.46 24.15
CA GLN A 347 30.42 27.00 22.78
C GLN A 347 29.19 26.51 22.01
N GLN A 348 28.18 25.91 22.66
CA GLN A 348 26.93 25.50 21.99
C GLN A 348 26.13 26.69 21.45
N ALA A 349 26.15 27.84 22.12
CA ALA A 349 25.47 29.05 21.63
C ALA A 349 26.07 29.62 20.33
N ARG A 350 27.34 29.31 20.01
CA ARG A 350 28.01 29.79 18.80
C ARG A 350 27.96 28.80 17.63
N GLN A 351 27.90 27.49 17.91
CA GLN A 351 27.83 26.45 16.86
C GLN A 351 26.40 26.13 16.39
N ALA A 352 25.38 26.39 17.22
CA ALA A 352 23.97 26.22 16.82
C ALA A 352 23.51 27.19 15.70
N ALA A 353 24.30 28.21 15.37
CA ALA A 353 23.98 29.16 14.32
C ALA A 353 24.43 28.75 12.90
N GLN A 354 25.22 27.67 12.72
CA GLN A 354 25.89 27.40 11.44
C GLN A 354 26.01 25.93 10.97
N ALA A 355 25.31 24.95 11.57
CA ALA A 355 25.41 23.56 11.10
C ALA A 355 24.04 22.89 10.91
N LYS A 356 23.77 22.41 9.68
CA LYS A 356 22.68 21.47 9.37
C LYS A 356 22.98 20.13 10.05
N PRO A 357 22.04 19.51 10.78
CA PRO A 357 22.20 18.15 11.26
C PRO A 357 22.02 17.15 10.08
N PRO A 358 22.78 16.04 10.03
CA PRO A 358 22.54 14.97 9.09
C PRO A 358 21.26 14.20 9.48
N PRO A 359 20.51 13.63 8.50
CA PRO A 359 19.29 12.89 8.80
C PRO A 359 19.60 11.58 9.55
N PRO A 360 18.68 11.08 10.40
CA PRO A 360 18.86 9.83 11.12
C PRO A 360 18.88 8.65 10.13
N ALA A 361 19.93 7.85 10.20
CA ALA A 361 20.13 6.67 9.38
C ALA A 361 19.21 5.53 9.86
N LEU A 362 18.00 5.45 9.31
CA LEU A 362 17.31 4.17 9.16
C LEU A 362 17.98 3.45 7.98
N GLY A 363 18.59 2.28 8.22
CA GLY A 363 19.31 1.53 7.18
C GLY A 363 18.40 1.09 6.02
N GLU A 364 19.00 0.71 4.89
CA GLU A 364 18.31 0.17 3.70
C GLU A 364 17.31 -0.96 4.03
N ASP A 365 17.54 -1.65 5.15
CA ASP A 365 16.67 -2.70 5.66
C ASP A 365 15.25 -2.24 6.05
N ALA A 366 15.07 -0.99 6.48
CA ALA A 366 13.78 -0.42 6.87
C ALA A 366 12.87 -0.12 5.67
N TRP A 367 13.45 0.11 4.48
CA TRP A 367 12.70 0.38 3.24
C TRP A 367 12.07 -0.86 2.63
N ASP A 368 12.41 -2.04 3.15
CA ASP A 368 11.85 -3.31 2.71
C ASP A 368 10.84 -3.90 3.71
N GLU A 369 10.40 -3.08 4.66
CA GLU A 369 9.24 -3.38 5.47
C GLU A 369 7.97 -2.91 4.76
N PHE A 370 6.99 -3.80 4.64
CA PHE A 370 5.69 -3.40 4.12
C PHE A 370 5.07 -2.40 5.10
N PRO A 371 4.54 -1.27 4.62
CA PRO A 371 3.91 -0.29 5.48
C PRO A 371 2.81 -0.89 6.35
N ASN A 372 2.96 -0.80 7.68
CA ASN A 372 1.85 -1.01 8.61
C ASN A 372 1.02 0.28 8.66
N GLY A 373 0.28 0.52 7.58
CA GLY A 373 -0.54 1.71 7.41
C GLY A 373 0.19 2.88 6.73
N ARG A 374 -0.26 4.09 7.03
CA ARG A 374 -0.06 5.29 6.20
C ARG A 374 1.22 6.09 6.48
N PHE A 375 1.81 5.91 7.66
CA PHE A 375 2.83 6.82 8.21
C PHE A 375 4.24 6.21 8.22
N THR A 376 4.54 5.41 7.20
CA THR A 376 5.86 4.78 7.06
C THR A 376 6.80 5.66 6.25
N ASP A 377 8.07 5.26 6.18
CA ASP A 377 9.11 6.01 5.47
C ASP A 377 8.72 6.24 3.99
N VAL A 378 8.66 7.49 3.56
CA VAL A 378 8.31 7.88 2.16
C VAL A 378 9.31 7.39 1.13
N ARG A 379 10.51 7.00 1.57
CA ARG A 379 11.53 6.37 0.73
C ARG A 379 11.20 4.92 0.44
N SER A 380 10.28 4.30 1.18
CA SER A 380 9.78 2.97 0.85
C SER A 380 9.09 3.00 -0.51
N PRO A 381 9.51 2.14 -1.45
CA PRO A 381 8.79 1.96 -2.72
C PRO A 381 7.31 1.58 -2.56
N ALA A 382 6.93 1.01 -1.42
CA ALA A 382 5.56 0.60 -1.11
C ALA A 382 4.72 1.71 -0.43
N TYR A 383 5.29 2.90 -0.22
CA TYR A 383 4.62 3.98 0.50
C TYR A 383 3.28 4.38 -0.16
N GLY A 384 2.22 4.46 0.66
CA GLY A 384 0.91 4.98 0.27
C GLY A 384 0.02 4.02 -0.53
N GLU A 385 0.38 2.74 -0.66
CA GLU A 385 -0.45 1.68 -1.26
C GLU A 385 -0.58 0.54 -0.24
N ILE A 386 -1.62 0.59 0.61
CA ILE A 386 -1.81 -0.35 1.73
C ILE A 386 -2.07 -1.78 1.24
N ASP A 387 -2.59 -1.96 0.03
CA ASP A 387 -2.92 -3.26 -0.58
C ASP A 387 -2.41 -3.45 -2.02
N GLY A 388 -1.84 -2.41 -2.65
CA GLY A 388 -1.32 -2.46 -4.02
C GLY A 388 -2.39 -2.31 -5.12
N TRP A 389 -3.65 -2.02 -4.76
CA TRP A 389 -4.79 -1.95 -5.68
C TRP A 389 -5.41 -0.55 -5.80
N GLY A 390 -4.71 0.51 -5.35
CA GLY A 390 -5.11 1.90 -5.54
C GLY A 390 -5.99 2.51 -4.43
N SER A 391 -6.42 3.76 -4.67
CA SER A 391 -7.16 4.62 -3.73
C SER A 391 -8.68 4.37 -3.65
N GLY A 392 -9.16 3.20 -4.11
CA GLY A 392 -10.59 2.89 -4.17
C GLY A 392 -11.29 2.89 -2.80
N LEU A 393 -12.60 3.18 -2.77
CA LEU A 393 -13.41 3.15 -1.54
C LEU A 393 -13.38 1.77 -0.89
N LYS A 394 -12.79 1.73 0.30
CA LYS A 394 -12.55 0.53 1.10
C LYS A 394 -13.84 0.23 1.90
N THR A 395 -14.80 -0.48 1.32
CA THR A 395 -16.01 -0.92 2.05
C THR A 395 -15.92 -2.41 2.36
N THR A 396 -16.05 -2.78 3.63
CA THR A 396 -16.16 -4.18 4.04
C THR A 396 -17.40 -4.83 3.42
N VAL A 397 -17.20 -5.86 2.60
CA VAL A 397 -18.24 -6.85 2.31
C VAL A 397 -18.46 -7.63 3.60
N SER A 398 -19.68 -7.60 4.15
CA SER A 398 -20.03 -8.40 5.33
C SER A 398 -19.83 -9.89 5.01
N GLY A 399 -18.78 -10.48 5.54
CA GLY A 399 -18.42 -11.87 5.27
C GLY A 399 -17.48 -12.47 6.30
N LEU A 400 -17.46 -11.95 7.54
CA LEU A 400 -17.03 -12.78 8.66
C LEU A 400 -18.20 -13.73 8.95
N TYR A 401 -17.95 -15.05 8.92
CA TYR A 401 -18.91 -16.17 9.05
C TYR A 401 -19.51 -16.72 7.75
N GLY A 402 -18.67 -17.29 6.87
CA GLY A 402 -18.99 -18.57 6.19
C GLY A 402 -20.31 -18.69 5.42
N ARG A 403 -20.90 -17.60 4.91
CA ARG A 403 -21.98 -17.66 3.93
C ARG A 403 -21.47 -17.10 2.61
N SER A 404 -21.54 -17.89 1.56
CA SER A 404 -21.38 -17.40 0.19
C SER A 404 -22.44 -16.31 -0.05
N ALA A 405 -22.04 -15.17 -0.60
CA ALA A 405 -22.98 -14.21 -1.16
C ALA A 405 -23.83 -14.95 -2.21
N SER A 406 -25.14 -15.03 -2.00
CA SER A 406 -26.05 -15.83 -2.81
C SER A 406 -27.03 -15.00 -3.64
N THR A 407 -26.91 -13.66 -3.62
CA THR A 407 -27.85 -12.78 -4.32
C THR A 407 -27.18 -11.51 -4.83
N ALA A 408 -27.65 -11.02 -5.99
CA ALA A 408 -27.18 -9.83 -6.72
C ALA A 408 -27.30 -8.48 -5.97
N ASP A 409 -27.74 -8.50 -4.70
CA ASP A 409 -28.00 -7.35 -3.83
C ASP A 409 -26.78 -6.94 -2.98
N ASP A 410 -25.74 -7.80 -2.92
CA ASP A 410 -24.51 -7.60 -2.13
C ASP A 410 -23.41 -6.81 -2.88
N ARG A 411 -23.77 -5.94 -3.83
CA ARG A 411 -22.80 -5.10 -4.57
C ARG A 411 -22.23 -3.99 -3.67
N GLN A 412 -20.91 -3.78 -3.68
CA GLN A 412 -20.19 -2.73 -2.91
C GLN A 412 -20.89 -1.35 -2.84
N PRO A 413 -21.46 -0.77 -3.92
CA PRO A 413 -22.22 0.48 -3.83
C PRO A 413 -23.44 0.41 -2.90
N ALA A 414 -24.15 -0.72 -2.84
CA ALA A 414 -25.32 -0.87 -1.99
C ALA A 414 -24.95 -0.85 -0.50
N GLN A 415 -23.82 -1.48 -0.13
CA GLN A 415 -23.35 -1.47 1.25
C GLN A 415 -22.79 -0.09 1.67
N ALA A 416 -22.05 0.59 0.79
CA ALA A 416 -21.57 1.94 1.04
C ALA A 416 -22.72 2.95 1.22
N LEU A 417 -23.74 2.88 0.35
CA LEU A 417 -24.96 3.69 0.48
C LEU A 417 -25.76 3.34 1.73
N LYS A 418 -25.73 2.09 2.18
CA LYS A 418 -26.35 1.66 3.42
C LYS A 418 -25.61 2.17 4.65
N ASP A 419 -24.28 2.09 4.66
CA ASP A 419 -23.43 2.50 5.79
C ASP A 419 -23.36 4.03 5.92
N TRP A 420 -23.27 4.73 4.78
CA TRP A 420 -22.97 6.17 4.73
C TRP A 420 -24.19 7.03 4.33
N GLY A 421 -25.28 6.42 3.85
CA GLY A 421 -26.49 7.13 3.47
C GLY A 421 -26.30 8.08 2.29
N THR A 422 -27.10 9.14 2.24
CA THR A 422 -27.10 10.17 1.19
C THR A 422 -26.95 11.56 1.83
N PRO A 423 -25.73 11.95 2.25
CA PRO A 423 -25.53 13.20 2.98
C PRO A 423 -25.81 14.39 2.06
N ALA A 424 -26.79 15.24 2.39
CA ALA A 424 -27.16 16.39 1.57
C ALA A 424 -26.65 17.72 2.15
N THR A 425 -26.25 17.72 3.42
CA THR A 425 -25.76 18.89 4.15
C THR A 425 -24.50 18.55 4.97
N THR A 426 -23.76 19.57 5.39
CA THR A 426 -22.63 19.39 6.32
C THR A 426 -23.05 18.81 7.67
N ASP A 427 -24.32 18.99 8.08
CA ASP A 427 -24.85 18.41 9.31
C ASP A 427 -25.09 16.90 9.17
N ASP A 428 -25.46 16.43 7.98
CA ASP A 428 -25.56 14.99 7.69
C ASP A 428 -24.17 14.33 7.78
N LEU A 429 -23.14 15.00 7.28
CA LEU A 429 -21.75 14.54 7.40
C LEU A 429 -21.28 14.55 8.86
N ALA A 430 -21.54 15.64 9.61
CA ALA A 430 -21.22 15.69 11.04
C ALA A 430 -21.88 14.54 11.81
N ALA A 431 -23.14 14.22 11.49
CA ALA A 431 -23.85 13.09 12.07
C ALA A 431 -23.23 11.74 11.68
N LEU A 432 -22.83 11.56 10.41
CA LEU A 432 -22.17 10.35 9.93
C LEU A 432 -20.86 10.07 10.67
N PHE A 433 -19.93 11.03 10.69
CA PHE A 433 -18.64 10.87 11.36
C PHE A 433 -18.83 10.65 12.86
N THR A 434 -19.78 11.35 13.48
CA THR A 434 -20.08 11.17 14.92
C THR A 434 -20.69 9.79 15.22
N ARG A 435 -21.57 9.25 14.35
CA ARG A 435 -22.12 7.89 14.51
C ARG A 435 -21.04 6.84 14.43
N TYR A 436 -20.13 6.95 13.45
CA TYR A 436 -18.98 6.06 13.33
C TYR A 436 -18.12 6.07 14.60
N LEU A 437 -17.74 7.25 15.10
CA LEU A 437 -16.94 7.38 16.32
C LEU A 437 -17.61 6.75 17.54
N LYS A 438 -18.94 6.83 17.63
CA LYS A 438 -19.72 6.22 18.71
C LYS A 438 -19.93 4.70 18.55
N GLY A 439 -19.36 4.09 17.51
CA GLY A 439 -19.50 2.67 17.22
C GLY A 439 -20.92 2.26 16.85
N ASP A 440 -21.68 3.15 16.19
CA ASP A 440 -23.04 2.85 15.74
C ASP A 440 -23.03 1.67 14.74
N PRO A 441 -23.76 0.57 15.00
CA PRO A 441 -23.80 -0.58 14.10
C PRO A 441 -24.32 -0.26 12.69
N SER A 442 -25.06 0.85 12.52
CA SER A 442 -25.54 1.31 11.21
C SER A 442 -24.50 2.09 10.41
N THR A 443 -23.40 2.52 11.03
CA THR A 443 -22.27 3.19 10.36
C THR A 443 -20.96 2.57 10.85
N PRO A 444 -20.69 1.30 10.47
CA PRO A 444 -19.52 0.55 10.96
C PRO A 444 -18.19 1.04 10.37
N THR A 445 -18.24 1.83 9.29
CA THR A 445 -17.09 2.30 8.52
C THR A 445 -17.29 3.75 8.07
N THR A 446 -16.22 4.36 7.57
CA THR A 446 -16.27 5.61 6.79
C THR A 446 -15.53 5.42 5.47
N PRO A 447 -15.68 6.34 4.50
CA PRO A 447 -14.87 6.33 3.28
C PRO A 447 -13.35 6.31 3.53
N PHE A 448 -12.91 6.81 4.68
CA PHE A 448 -11.51 6.90 5.08
C PHE A 448 -11.03 5.73 5.95
N CYS A 449 -11.95 4.90 6.48
CA CYS A 449 -11.62 3.79 7.37
C CYS A 449 -12.62 2.63 7.22
N ASP A 450 -12.11 1.49 6.73
CA ASP A 450 -12.86 0.25 6.50
C ASP A 450 -12.92 -0.68 7.72
N LEU A 451 -12.37 -0.22 8.85
CA LEU A 451 -12.34 -0.95 10.11
C LEU A 451 -13.17 -0.22 11.18
N PRO A 452 -13.72 -0.97 12.16
CA PRO A 452 -14.24 -0.37 13.38
C PRO A 452 -13.17 0.49 14.06
N LEU A 453 -13.62 1.49 14.81
CA LEU A 453 -12.72 2.38 15.55
C LEU A 453 -11.74 1.58 16.43
N SER A 454 -10.45 1.90 16.33
CA SER A 454 -9.40 1.29 17.14
C SER A 454 -9.71 1.47 18.63
N PRO A 455 -9.57 0.43 19.48
CA PRO A 455 -9.79 0.54 20.92
C PRO A 455 -8.99 1.68 21.59
N GLU A 456 -7.81 2.03 21.07
CA GLU A 456 -7.00 3.15 21.57
C GLU A 456 -7.71 4.51 21.47
N SER A 457 -8.59 4.69 20.48
CA SER A 457 -9.31 5.94 20.26
C SER A 457 -10.36 6.21 21.33
N SER A 458 -10.71 5.20 22.14
CA SER A 458 -11.60 5.38 23.29
C SER A 458 -11.08 6.42 24.30
N ILE A 459 -9.76 6.60 24.38
CA ILE A 459 -9.10 7.56 25.27
C ILE A 459 -9.42 9.01 24.86
N ILE A 460 -9.57 9.27 23.56
CA ILE A 460 -9.76 10.61 22.99
C ILE A 460 -11.13 10.77 22.33
N LEU A 461 -12.06 9.83 22.57
CA LEU A 461 -13.33 9.74 21.87
C LEU A 461 -14.17 11.01 22.02
N ASP A 462 -14.26 11.55 23.24
CA ASP A 462 -15.05 12.76 23.51
C ASP A 462 -14.53 13.96 22.72
N HIS A 463 -13.20 14.08 22.57
CA HIS A 463 -12.58 15.13 21.77
C HIS A 463 -12.89 14.95 20.28
N LEU A 464 -12.75 13.73 19.75
CA LEU A 464 -13.07 13.43 18.35
C LEU A 464 -14.54 13.71 18.04
N VAL A 465 -15.47 13.33 18.93
CA VAL A 465 -16.89 13.64 18.79
C VAL A 465 -17.15 15.14 18.81
N ALA A 466 -16.47 15.90 19.67
CA ALA A 466 -16.59 17.36 19.72
C ALA A 466 -16.08 18.04 18.44
N LEU A 467 -14.99 17.54 17.86
CA LEU A 467 -14.43 18.03 16.60
C LEU A 467 -15.36 17.77 15.41
N ASN A 468 -15.86 16.53 15.29
CA ASN A 468 -16.69 16.12 14.14
C ASN A 468 -18.13 16.63 14.23
N GLY A 469 -18.61 16.92 15.45
CA GLY A 469 -19.97 17.38 15.69
C GLY A 469 -20.31 18.71 15.00
N ALA A 470 -21.60 19.02 14.95
CA ALA A 470 -22.15 20.19 14.25
C ALA A 470 -21.57 21.55 14.70
N GLY A 471 -20.93 21.62 15.87
CA GLY A 471 -20.30 22.84 16.39
C GLY A 471 -18.99 23.21 15.70
N LYS A 472 -18.09 22.25 15.48
CA LYS A 472 -16.76 22.49 14.89
C LYS A 472 -16.68 22.02 13.43
N ARG A 473 -17.26 20.86 13.09
CA ARG A 473 -17.24 20.24 11.76
C ARG A 473 -15.82 20.00 11.21
N TYR A 474 -14.91 19.60 12.09
CA TYR A 474 -13.57 19.16 11.73
C TYR A 474 -13.65 17.66 11.48
N TRP A 475 -13.79 17.26 10.21
CA TRP A 475 -14.05 15.85 9.88
C TRP A 475 -12.75 15.04 9.97
N THR A 476 -12.58 14.33 11.09
CA THR A 476 -11.33 13.63 11.40
C THR A 476 -11.19 12.35 10.60
N VAL A 477 -10.01 12.16 10.01
CA VAL A 477 -9.66 10.99 9.18
C VAL A 477 -8.43 10.23 9.68
N GLY A 478 -7.75 10.74 10.71
CA GLY A 478 -6.68 10.05 11.42
C GLY A 478 -6.45 10.67 12.78
N SER A 479 -6.15 9.86 13.79
CA SER A 479 -5.88 10.33 15.14
C SER A 479 -5.12 9.29 15.95
N GLN A 480 -4.34 9.76 16.92
CA GLN A 480 -3.69 8.89 17.91
C GLN A 480 -3.59 9.64 19.25
N PRO A 481 -3.82 8.97 20.40
CA PRO A 481 -3.60 9.56 21.72
C PRO A 481 -2.10 9.77 22.02
N ALA A 482 -1.79 10.56 23.04
CA ALA A 482 -0.44 10.57 23.60
C ALA A 482 -0.24 9.38 24.54
N VAL A 483 0.93 8.74 24.48
CA VAL A 483 1.31 7.61 25.33
C VAL A 483 2.72 7.83 25.87
N ASP A 484 2.86 7.75 27.18
CA ASP A 484 4.15 7.83 27.88
C ASP A 484 4.52 6.45 28.46
N SER A 485 5.36 5.71 27.74
CA SER A 485 6.02 4.48 28.21
C SER A 485 5.06 3.32 28.52
N ALA A 486 4.14 2.98 27.62
CA ALA A 486 3.34 1.76 27.73
C ALA A 486 4.23 0.50 27.53
N PRO A 487 4.00 -0.61 28.25
CA PRO A 487 4.67 -1.88 27.97
C PRO A 487 4.46 -2.33 26.52
N SER A 488 5.46 -2.98 25.91
CA SER A 488 5.31 -3.48 24.53
C SER A 488 4.27 -4.59 24.35
N ASP A 489 3.82 -5.21 25.44
CA ASP A 489 2.74 -6.19 25.50
C ASP A 489 1.41 -5.61 26.01
N ASP A 490 1.31 -4.27 26.09
CA ASP A 490 0.06 -3.58 26.42
C ASP A 490 -1.05 -3.93 25.41
N PRO A 491 -2.28 -4.25 25.87
CA PRO A 491 -3.35 -4.70 24.98
C PRO A 491 -3.90 -3.61 24.04
N LEU A 492 -3.64 -2.33 24.30
CA LEU A 492 -4.12 -1.20 23.50
C LEU A 492 -3.02 -0.61 22.62
N HIS A 493 -1.83 -0.40 23.19
CA HIS A 493 -0.73 0.32 22.54
C HIS A 493 0.51 -0.53 22.27
N GLY A 494 0.55 -1.77 22.80
CA GLY A 494 1.70 -2.65 22.71
C GLY A 494 1.92 -3.19 21.30
N TRP A 495 3.18 -3.17 20.86
CA TRP A 495 3.64 -3.82 19.64
C TRP A 495 5.12 -4.20 19.75
N GLY A 496 5.58 -5.08 18.87
CA GLY A 496 6.96 -5.53 18.82
C GLY A 496 7.33 -6.57 19.90
N PRO A 497 8.63 -6.83 20.11
CA PRO A 497 9.10 -7.83 21.07
C PRO A 497 8.69 -7.53 22.52
N ALA A 498 8.41 -8.57 23.30
CA ALA A 498 8.09 -8.45 24.71
C ALA A 498 9.24 -7.83 25.54
N GLY A 499 8.89 -7.11 26.60
CA GLY A 499 9.86 -6.51 27.54
C GLY A 499 10.40 -5.14 27.12
N GLY A 500 9.81 -4.51 26.09
CA GLY A 500 10.10 -3.14 25.68
C GLY A 500 9.05 -2.14 26.18
N TYR A 501 9.19 -0.90 25.71
CA TYR A 501 8.27 0.20 25.98
C TYR A 501 7.95 0.99 24.71
N VAL A 502 6.73 1.51 24.63
CA VAL A 502 6.14 2.24 23.50
C VAL A 502 5.74 3.65 23.92
N TRP A 503 5.96 4.62 23.03
CA TRP A 503 5.57 6.01 23.19
C TRP A 503 4.83 6.52 21.96
N GLN A 504 3.94 7.48 22.18
CA GLN A 504 3.13 8.12 21.15
C GLN A 504 3.01 9.62 21.43
N LYS A 505 3.19 10.45 20.41
CA LYS A 505 2.71 11.85 20.41
C LYS A 505 1.25 11.86 20.00
N ALA A 506 0.47 12.75 20.60
CA ALA A 506 -0.87 13.03 20.13
C ALA A 506 -0.81 13.70 18.75
N PHE A 507 -1.60 13.18 17.80
CA PHE A 507 -1.84 13.85 16.53
C PHE A 507 -3.29 13.67 16.11
N VAL A 508 -3.76 14.59 15.28
CA VAL A 508 -5.05 14.47 14.60
C VAL A 508 -4.96 15.05 13.20
N GLU A 509 -5.72 14.46 12.30
CA GLU A 509 -5.87 14.93 10.93
C GLU A 509 -7.34 15.01 10.56
N PHE A 510 -7.73 16.11 9.90
CA PHE A 510 -9.12 16.39 9.58
C PHE A 510 -9.27 17.29 8.33
N PHE A 511 -10.46 17.28 7.73
CA PHE A 511 -10.86 18.23 6.71
C PHE A 511 -11.57 19.44 7.32
N VAL A 512 -11.22 20.63 6.86
CA VAL A 512 -11.83 21.91 7.26
C VAL A 512 -11.93 22.92 6.10
N PRO A 513 -12.83 23.92 6.17
CA PRO A 513 -12.82 25.06 5.25
C PRO A 513 -11.55 25.91 5.39
N ALA A 514 -11.19 26.64 4.33
CA ALA A 514 -10.01 27.51 4.31
C ALA A 514 -9.97 28.52 5.47
N SER A 515 -11.12 29.08 5.87
CA SER A 515 -11.20 30.04 6.99
C SER A 515 -10.75 29.48 8.33
N GLU A 516 -10.90 28.17 8.55
CA GLU A 516 -10.44 27.51 9.77
C GLU A 516 -8.93 27.24 9.73
N VAL A 517 -8.34 27.08 8.54
CA VAL A 517 -6.89 26.99 8.36
C VAL A 517 -6.24 28.30 8.82
N ASP A 518 -6.76 29.45 8.36
CA ASP A 518 -6.29 30.77 8.78
C ASP A 518 -6.38 30.94 10.30
N ARG A 519 -7.53 30.58 10.90
CA ARG A 519 -7.73 30.63 12.35
C ARG A 519 -6.74 29.76 13.12
N LEU A 520 -6.46 28.55 12.64
CA LEU A 520 -5.48 27.66 13.28
C LEU A 520 -4.08 28.26 13.20
N GLN A 521 -3.69 28.85 12.08
CA GLN A 521 -2.41 29.55 11.94
C GLN A 521 -2.29 30.72 12.92
N GLU A 522 -3.33 31.53 13.08
CA GLU A 522 -3.35 32.63 14.07
C GLU A 522 -3.19 32.13 15.52
N LYS A 523 -3.76 30.96 15.84
CA LYS A 523 -3.59 30.34 17.16
C LYS A 523 -2.17 29.80 17.36
N LEU A 524 -1.57 29.20 16.34
CA LEU A 524 -0.20 28.65 16.40
C LEU A 524 0.84 29.73 16.70
N VAL A 525 0.68 30.95 16.17
CA VAL A 525 1.59 32.08 16.44
C VAL A 525 1.64 32.47 17.93
N LYS A 526 0.63 32.09 18.71
CA LYS A 526 0.56 32.38 20.15
C LYS A 526 1.21 31.30 21.01
N LEU A 527 1.54 30.14 20.44
CA LEU A 527 2.20 29.05 21.14
C LEU A 527 3.71 29.24 21.17
N LYS A 528 4.40 28.46 22.00
CA LYS A 528 5.85 28.41 21.95
C LYS A 528 6.29 27.73 20.65
N ASP A 529 7.39 28.22 20.07
CA ASP A 529 7.98 27.61 18.88
C ASP A 529 8.23 26.10 19.11
N GLY A 530 7.73 25.27 18.19
CA GLY A 530 7.91 23.83 18.22
C GLY A 530 6.98 23.05 19.17
N GLU A 531 5.95 23.68 19.76
CA GLU A 531 4.98 22.99 20.61
C GLU A 531 4.00 22.13 19.81
N ILE A 532 3.51 22.67 18.68
CA ILE A 532 2.63 21.97 17.74
C ILE A 532 3.20 22.12 16.32
N THR A 533 3.35 21.00 15.62
CA THR A 533 3.61 20.98 14.17
C THR A 533 2.30 20.97 13.39
N PHE A 534 2.25 21.73 12.30
CA PHE A 534 1.09 21.92 11.46
C PHE A 534 1.43 21.74 9.98
N TYR A 535 0.59 20.99 9.28
CA TYR A 535 0.58 20.87 7.83
C TYR A 535 -0.84 21.10 7.31
N ALA A 536 -1.00 21.88 6.25
CA ALA A 536 -2.29 22.00 5.57
C ALA A 536 -2.13 22.11 4.06
N SER A 537 -2.99 21.42 3.31
CA SER A 537 -3.03 21.50 1.85
C SER A 537 -4.42 21.24 1.30
N ASN A 538 -4.74 21.83 0.14
CA ASN A 538 -5.98 21.59 -0.59
C ASN A 538 -5.74 20.82 -1.90
N LYS A 539 -6.83 20.40 -2.55
CA LYS A 539 -6.78 19.67 -3.82
C LYS A 539 -6.04 20.44 -4.94
N LYS A 540 -6.12 21.78 -4.93
CA LYS A 540 -5.48 22.69 -5.90
C LYS A 540 -3.95 22.76 -5.77
N GLY A 541 -3.39 22.15 -4.72
CA GLY A 541 -1.94 22.09 -4.49
C GLY A 541 -1.39 23.25 -3.66
N GLU A 542 -2.27 24.10 -3.11
CA GLU A 542 -1.86 25.11 -2.13
C GLU A 542 -1.44 24.40 -0.85
N TYR A 543 -0.36 24.88 -0.23
CA TYR A 543 0.26 24.24 0.93
C TYR A 543 0.80 25.29 1.90
N THR A 544 0.65 25.02 3.20
CA THR A 544 1.21 25.84 4.28
C THR A 544 1.61 24.96 5.47
N SER A 545 2.66 25.37 6.17
CA SER A 545 3.20 24.68 7.35
C SER A 545 3.98 25.64 8.25
N ASN A 546 4.12 25.30 9.52
CA ASN A 546 4.96 26.03 10.49
C ASN A 546 6.33 25.37 10.75
N VAL A 547 6.68 24.31 10.02
CA VAL A 547 7.99 23.65 10.13
C VAL A 547 8.86 23.95 8.92
N ALA A 548 10.17 23.79 9.10
CA ALA A 548 11.12 23.90 7.99
C ALA A 548 10.91 22.74 7.01
N LYS A 549 11.18 22.98 5.73
CA LYS A 549 11.22 21.95 4.70
C LYS A 549 12.12 20.79 5.14
N ASP A 550 11.69 19.56 4.85
CA ASP A 550 12.38 18.30 5.21
C ASP A 550 12.40 17.97 6.72
N SER A 551 11.56 18.63 7.53
CA SER A 551 11.41 18.27 8.95
C SER A 551 10.69 16.94 9.12
N VAL A 552 11.29 16.04 9.91
CA VAL A 552 10.77 14.69 10.17
C VAL A 552 10.23 14.60 11.59
N ASN A 553 8.97 14.21 11.76
CA ASN A 553 8.36 14.06 13.09
C ASN A 553 8.05 12.61 13.38
N ALA A 554 8.88 11.96 14.20
CA ALA A 554 8.52 10.68 14.81
C ALA A 554 7.37 10.90 15.79
N VAL A 555 6.24 10.22 15.55
CA VAL A 555 5.03 10.29 16.39
C VAL A 555 4.76 8.99 17.13
N THR A 556 5.31 7.86 16.69
CA THR A 556 5.29 6.58 17.44
C THR A 556 6.66 5.93 17.39
N TRP A 557 7.17 5.55 18.55
CA TRP A 557 8.47 4.88 18.69
C TRP A 557 8.47 3.91 19.86
N ALA A 558 9.41 2.98 19.84
CA ALA A 558 9.59 1.99 20.89
C ALA A 558 11.07 1.69 21.14
N ALA A 559 11.36 1.24 22.36
CA ALA A 559 12.66 0.73 22.76
C ALA A 559 12.51 -0.71 23.25
N PHE A 560 13.23 -1.63 22.61
CA PHE A 560 13.18 -3.07 22.93
C PHE A 560 14.53 -3.55 23.48
N PRO A 561 14.55 -4.55 24.38
CA PRO A 561 15.79 -5.12 24.88
C PRO A 561 16.69 -5.66 23.75
N GLY A 562 17.94 -5.19 23.71
CA GLY A 562 18.93 -5.65 22.73
C GLY A 562 18.72 -5.15 21.30
N GLN A 563 17.87 -4.14 21.09
CA GLN A 563 17.64 -3.51 19.79
C GLN A 563 17.84 -2.00 19.86
N GLU A 564 18.06 -1.36 18.71
CA GLU A 564 18.00 0.10 18.59
C GLU A 564 16.56 0.61 18.74
N ILE A 565 16.40 1.91 18.93
CA ILE A 565 15.06 2.52 18.97
C ILE A 565 14.39 2.37 17.61
N VAL A 566 13.18 1.83 17.61
CA VAL A 566 12.38 1.63 16.40
C VAL A 566 11.34 2.74 16.30
N GLN A 567 11.25 3.36 15.14
CA GLN A 567 10.25 4.39 14.82
C GLN A 567 9.27 3.80 13.81
N SER A 568 8.03 3.53 14.24
CA SER A 568 7.02 2.89 13.39
C SER A 568 6.15 3.90 12.63
N THR A 569 6.08 5.14 13.10
CA THR A 569 5.16 6.16 12.55
C THR A 569 5.85 7.52 12.53
N ILE A 570 5.95 8.08 11.33
CA ILE A 570 6.57 9.37 11.04
C ILE A 570 5.58 10.23 10.24
N ILE A 571 5.56 11.53 10.53
CA ILE A 571 4.81 12.52 9.76
C ILE A 571 5.76 13.63 9.29
N GLU A 572 5.83 13.80 7.98
CA GLU A 572 6.63 14.80 7.28
C GLU A 572 5.87 15.41 6.09
N GLU A 573 6.41 16.48 5.51
CA GLU A 573 5.79 17.18 4.38
C GLU A 573 5.48 16.23 3.20
N ILE A 574 6.45 15.39 2.81
CA ILE A 574 6.31 14.47 1.69
C ILE A 574 5.21 13.43 1.96
N SER A 575 5.19 12.84 3.16
CA SER A 575 4.18 11.84 3.54
C SER A 575 2.78 12.46 3.57
N PHE A 576 2.68 13.68 4.10
CA PHE A 576 1.43 14.42 4.18
C PHE A 576 0.89 14.74 2.78
N LEU A 577 1.72 15.27 1.88
CA LEU A 577 1.31 15.62 0.52
C LEU A 577 0.93 14.39 -0.33
N ALA A 578 1.66 13.29 -0.20
CA ALA A 578 1.34 12.04 -0.89
C ALA A 578 0.01 11.44 -0.42
N TRP A 579 -0.27 11.48 0.89
CA TRP A 579 -1.58 11.12 1.41
C TRP A 579 -2.69 12.09 0.97
N LYS A 580 -2.40 13.39 0.95
CA LYS A 580 -3.38 14.41 0.58
C LYS A 580 -4.04 14.08 -0.76
N GLU A 581 -3.27 13.61 -1.75
CA GLU A 581 -3.80 13.13 -3.02
C GLU A 581 -4.84 12.01 -2.82
N GLU A 582 -4.49 10.93 -2.10
CA GLU A 582 -5.41 9.83 -1.80
C GLU A 582 -6.67 10.30 -1.05
N ALA A 583 -6.50 11.17 -0.06
CA ALA A 583 -7.60 11.67 0.77
C ALA A 583 -8.64 12.45 -0.05
N PHE A 584 -8.19 13.26 -1.00
CA PHE A 584 -9.10 13.97 -1.92
C PHE A 584 -9.67 13.06 -3.02
N ASP A 585 -8.93 12.03 -3.44
CA ASP A 585 -9.46 11.00 -4.33
C ASP A 585 -10.60 10.21 -3.67
N ILE A 586 -10.49 9.89 -2.37
CA ILE A 586 -11.57 9.24 -1.61
C ILE A 586 -12.85 10.08 -1.63
N TRP A 587 -12.75 11.41 -1.51
CA TRP A 587 -13.94 12.29 -1.66
C TRP A 587 -14.52 12.23 -3.07
N ASN A 588 -13.68 12.23 -4.10
CA ASN A 588 -14.14 12.10 -5.49
C ASN A 588 -14.84 10.75 -5.70
N GLU A 589 -14.25 9.66 -5.23
CA GLU A 589 -14.83 8.32 -5.31
C GLU A 589 -16.13 8.23 -4.51
N TRP A 590 -16.19 8.83 -3.31
CA TRP A 590 -17.43 8.88 -2.52
C TRP A 590 -18.53 9.66 -3.25
N SER A 591 -18.18 10.79 -3.87
CA SER A 591 -19.13 11.56 -4.66
C SER A 591 -19.68 10.75 -5.84
N LEU A 592 -18.90 9.80 -6.40
CA LEU A 592 -19.31 8.90 -7.48
C LEU A 592 -20.33 7.84 -7.03
N LEU A 593 -20.72 7.80 -5.75
CA LEU A 593 -21.86 7.01 -5.27
C LEU A 593 -23.21 7.74 -5.38
N TYR A 594 -23.26 8.94 -5.95
CA TYR A 594 -24.49 9.71 -6.03
C TYR A 594 -24.70 10.29 -7.43
N PRO A 595 -25.97 10.45 -7.89
CA PRO A 595 -26.26 11.04 -9.20
C PRO A 595 -25.65 12.44 -9.34
N ARG A 596 -25.16 12.78 -10.54
CA ARG A 596 -24.42 14.04 -10.83
C ARG A 596 -25.12 15.32 -10.33
N ASN A 597 -26.45 15.35 -10.38
CA ASN A 597 -27.24 16.53 -9.99
C ASN A 597 -27.80 16.47 -8.57
N SER A 598 -27.52 15.41 -7.82
CA SER A 598 -28.02 15.23 -6.46
C SER A 598 -27.38 16.22 -5.47
N PRO A 599 -28.09 16.59 -4.38
CA PRO A 599 -27.50 17.40 -3.32
C PRO A 599 -26.24 16.76 -2.72
N ALA A 600 -26.22 15.43 -2.56
CA ALA A 600 -25.09 14.71 -2.02
C ALA A 600 -23.84 14.82 -2.90
N ARG A 601 -23.99 14.62 -4.22
CA ARG A 601 -22.90 14.81 -5.17
C ARG A 601 -22.29 16.21 -5.06
N LYS A 602 -23.14 17.23 -5.09
CA LYS A 602 -22.72 18.64 -5.05
C LYS A 602 -21.96 18.96 -3.76
N LEU A 603 -22.46 18.49 -2.62
CA LEU A 603 -21.79 18.68 -1.33
C LEU A 603 -20.40 18.04 -1.31
N LEU A 604 -20.28 16.79 -1.76
CA LEU A 604 -19.01 16.06 -1.74
C LEU A 604 -18.00 16.63 -2.74
N ASP A 605 -18.46 17.04 -3.93
CA ASP A 605 -17.63 17.74 -4.92
C ASP A 605 -17.17 19.11 -4.37
N GLU A 606 -18.04 19.86 -3.70
CA GLU A 606 -17.67 21.15 -3.06
C GLU A 606 -16.59 20.95 -2.00
N ILE A 607 -16.74 19.96 -1.12
CA ILE A 607 -15.76 19.62 -0.10
C ILE A 607 -14.43 19.24 -0.75
N SER A 608 -14.46 18.32 -1.72
CA SER A 608 -13.26 17.87 -2.42
C SER A 608 -12.50 19.03 -3.09
N ASN A 609 -13.21 20.00 -3.65
CA ASN A 609 -12.59 21.07 -4.44
C ASN A 609 -12.16 22.29 -3.61
N GLU A 610 -12.83 22.57 -2.49
CA GLU A 610 -12.64 23.82 -1.75
C GLU A 610 -12.09 23.64 -0.32
N TRP A 611 -12.21 22.45 0.28
CA TRP A 611 -11.73 22.23 1.65
C TRP A 611 -10.25 21.88 1.68
N TRP A 612 -9.70 21.95 2.89
CA TRP A 612 -8.30 21.70 3.21
C TRP A 612 -8.18 20.48 4.10
N LEU A 613 -7.18 19.65 3.82
CA LEU A 613 -6.70 18.65 4.75
C LEU A 613 -5.72 19.32 5.71
N VAL A 614 -5.84 19.07 7.01
CA VAL A 614 -4.99 19.62 8.07
C VAL A 614 -4.50 18.51 8.98
N SER A 615 -3.19 18.46 9.25
CA SER A 615 -2.56 17.56 10.21
C SER A 615 -1.86 18.36 11.32
N LEU A 616 -2.11 18.00 12.58
CA LEU A 616 -1.54 18.64 13.76
C LEU A 616 -0.90 17.60 14.67
N ILE A 617 0.31 17.88 15.14
CA ILE A 617 1.10 17.02 16.03
C ILE A 617 1.49 17.81 17.26
N HIS A 618 1.13 17.33 18.45
CA HIS A 618 1.58 17.93 19.71
C HIS A 618 2.85 17.24 20.20
N HIS A 619 3.90 18.02 20.48
CA HIS A 619 5.22 17.47 20.77
C HIS A 619 5.43 17.04 22.22
N ASP A 620 4.68 17.63 23.16
CA ASP A 620 4.72 17.20 24.56
C ASP A 620 3.81 15.98 24.77
N TYR A 621 4.36 14.80 24.50
CA TYR A 621 3.66 13.52 24.67
C TYR A 621 3.31 13.20 26.14
N LYS A 622 3.81 13.98 27.11
CA LYS A 622 3.43 13.84 28.53
C LYS A 622 2.14 14.59 28.86
N ASP A 623 1.79 15.59 28.07
CA ASP A 623 0.54 16.33 28.19
C ASP A 623 -0.48 15.79 27.19
N SER A 624 -1.26 14.80 27.65
CA SER A 624 -2.27 14.10 26.84
C SER A 624 -3.39 15.02 26.33
N GLU A 625 -3.58 16.17 26.97
CA GLU A 625 -4.67 17.11 26.70
C GLU A 625 -4.23 18.33 25.88
N GLY A 626 -2.93 18.54 25.67
CA GLY A 626 -2.39 19.76 25.07
C GLY A 626 -2.94 20.02 23.67
N LEU A 627 -2.97 19.00 22.81
CA LEU A 627 -3.54 19.07 21.46
C LEU A 627 -5.03 19.42 21.48
N TRP A 628 -5.78 18.79 22.38
CA TRP A 628 -7.24 18.92 22.43
C TRP A 628 -7.67 20.27 22.99
N ARG A 629 -6.97 20.80 24.00
CA ARG A 629 -7.13 22.19 24.47
C ARG A 629 -6.87 23.17 23.33
N PHE A 630 -5.79 22.97 22.58
CA PHE A 630 -5.49 23.82 21.43
C PHE A 630 -6.62 23.83 20.38
N LEU A 631 -7.27 22.70 20.13
CA LEU A 631 -8.33 22.60 19.10
C LEU A 631 -9.72 23.04 19.59
N LEU A 632 -10.07 22.69 20.82
CA LEU A 632 -11.42 22.84 21.34
C LEU A 632 -11.63 24.21 22.00
N ASP A 633 -10.62 24.74 22.68
CA ASP A 633 -10.70 26.06 23.32
C ASP A 633 -10.84 27.16 22.26
N ASN A 634 -11.65 28.17 22.56
CA ASN A 634 -12.05 29.19 21.58
C ASN A 634 -10.95 30.19 21.24
#